data_AF-A0A8S0G2X1-F1
#
_entry.id   AF-A0A8S0G2X1-F1
#
_cell.length_a   1.000
_cell.length_b   1.000
_cell.length_c   1.000
_cell.angle_alpha   90.00
_cell.angle_beta   90.00
_cell.angle_gamma   90.00
#
_symmetry.space_group_name_H-M   'P 1'
#
loop_
_entity.id
_entity.type
_entity.pdbx_description
1 polymer ?
#
loop_
_entity_poly.entity_id
_entity_poly.type
_entity_poly.pdbx_seq_one_letter_code
_entity_poly.pdbx_strand_id
1 'polypeptide(L)' 'MLQDVFESEEFAATLVLTPQQESHYLQAYLPLVRKVVRQLAPQCNCIIDRQDMEQTALMGLLNAIRRYGLPDEGFAGYAN' A
#
# COMPACT_ATOMS: atom_id res chain seq x y z
N MET A 1 23.95 -21.30 15.81
CA MET A 1 22.70 -21.02 16.55
C MET A 1 22.38 -19.54 16.44
N LEU A 2 22.15 -19.07 15.21
CA LEU A 2 21.77 -17.68 14.88
C LEU A 2 20.84 -17.65 13.64
N GLN A 3 20.27 -18.81 13.29
CA GLN A 3 19.36 -18.97 12.15
C GLN A 3 17.90 -19.06 12.59
N ASP A 4 17.62 -19.37 13.87
CA ASP A 4 16.27 -19.53 14.40
C ASP A 4 15.56 -18.20 14.75
N VAL A 5 16.26 -17.05 14.66
CA VAL A 5 15.68 -15.73 15.00
C VAL A 5 14.98 -15.08 13.79
N PHE A 6 15.20 -15.60 12.58
CA PHE A 6 14.53 -15.11 11.36
C PHE A 6 13.17 -15.79 11.10
N GLU A 7 12.74 -16.72 11.95
CA GLU A 7 11.47 -17.45 11.81
C GLU A 7 10.29 -16.84 12.60
N SER A 8 10.44 -15.66 13.20
CA SER A 8 9.50 -15.17 14.22
C SER A 8 8.70 -13.91 13.89
N GLU A 9 8.72 -13.40 12.66
CA GLU A 9 7.57 -12.61 12.19
C GLU A 9 6.57 -13.59 11.59
N GLU A 10 5.85 -14.23 12.50
CA GLU A 10 4.44 -14.60 12.38
C GLU A 10 3.89 -14.18 11.01
N PHE A 11 4.02 -15.09 10.04
CA PHE A 11 3.29 -15.07 8.79
C PHE A 11 1.83 -15.24 9.21
N ALA A 12 1.27 -14.17 9.79
CA ALA A 12 -0.12 -14.06 10.12
C ALA A 12 -0.81 -14.55 8.88
N ALA A 13 -1.71 -15.51 9.04
CA ALA A 13 -2.52 -16.02 7.95
C ALA A 13 -3.48 -14.90 7.53
N THR A 14 -2.93 -13.83 6.96
CA THR A 14 -3.62 -12.73 6.36
C THR A 14 -4.40 -13.38 5.25
N LEU A 15 -5.73 -13.39 5.38
CA LEU A 15 -6.63 -13.86 4.35
C LEU A 15 -6.15 -13.32 3.02
N VAL A 16 -5.57 -14.20 2.20
CA VAL A 16 -4.96 -13.80 0.94
C VAL A 16 -6.12 -13.38 0.05
N LEU A 17 -6.28 -12.07 -0.11
CA LEU A 17 -7.30 -11.51 -0.98
C LEU A 17 -7.08 -12.06 -2.38
N THR A 18 -8.17 -12.43 -3.04
CA THR A 18 -8.10 -12.80 -4.45
C THR A 18 -7.68 -11.57 -5.27
N PRO A 19 -7.02 -11.75 -6.43
CA PRO A 19 -6.63 -10.63 -7.30
C PRO A 19 -7.80 -9.69 -7.65
N GLN A 20 -9.03 -10.23 -7.72
CA GLN A 20 -10.25 -9.47 -7.96
C GLN A 20 -10.61 -8.58 -6.77
N GLN A 21 -10.48 -9.08 -5.55
CA GLN A 21 -10.70 -8.30 -4.33
C GLN A 21 -9.62 -7.24 -4.15
N GLU A 22 -8.35 -7.57 -4.41
CA GLU A 22 -7.26 -6.59 -4.43
C GLU A 22 -7.56 -5.44 -5.39
N SER A 23 -8.00 -5.76 -6.63
CA SER A 23 -8.36 -4.75 -7.62
C SER A 23 -9.54 -3.89 -7.17
N HIS A 24 -10.57 -4.49 -6.56
CA HIS A 24 -11.72 -3.77 -6.02
C HIS A 24 -11.30 -2.74 -4.95
N TYR A 25 -10.48 -3.16 -3.99
CA TYR A 25 -9.99 -2.26 -2.94
C TYR A 25 -9.02 -1.22 -3.47
N LEU A 26 -8.12 -1.58 -4.40
CA LEU A 26 -7.26 -0.62 -5.09
C LEU A 26 -8.07 0.51 -5.72
N GLN A 27 -9.15 0.17 -6.44
CA GLN A 27 -10.04 1.15 -7.05
C GLN A 27 -10.77 2.01 -6.01
N ALA A 28 -11.23 1.41 -4.90
CA ALA A 28 -11.89 2.14 -3.81
C ALA A 28 -10.97 3.18 -3.16
N TYR A 29 -9.68 2.86 -3.01
CA TYR A 29 -8.68 3.72 -2.36
C TYR A 29 -7.84 4.57 -3.33
N LEU A 30 -8.13 4.55 -4.64
CA LEU A 30 -7.51 5.46 -5.62
C LEU A 30 -7.53 6.95 -5.23
N PRO A 31 -8.61 7.49 -4.63
CA PRO A 31 -8.62 8.88 -4.17
C PRO A 31 -7.55 9.19 -3.13
N LEU A 32 -7.19 8.22 -2.28
CA LEU A 32 -6.13 8.36 -1.27
C LEU A 32 -4.77 8.53 -1.94
N VAL A 33 -4.45 7.68 -2.92
CA VAL A 33 -3.23 7.78 -3.72
C VAL A 33 -3.11 9.16 -4.38
N ARG A 34 -4.20 9.64 -4.99
CA ARG A 34 -4.23 10.97 -5.62
C ARG A 34 -4.00 12.09 -4.62
N LYS A 35 -4.51 11.96 -3.38
CA LYS A 35 -4.29 12.92 -2.31
C LYS A 35 -2.83 12.97 -1.89
N VAL A 36 -2.21 11.80 -1.65
CA VAL A 36 -0.78 11.68 -1.28
C VAL A 36 0.10 12.27 -2.38
N VAL A 37 -0.11 11.87 -3.64
CA VAL A 37 0.65 12.42 -4.78
C VAL A 37 0.46 13.92 -4.91
N ARG A 38 -0.75 14.45 -4.70
CA ARG A 38 -0.98 15.90 -4.75
C ARG A 38 -0.20 16.65 -3.66
N GLN A 39 0.02 16.04 -2.50
CA GLN A 39 0.80 16.63 -1.41
C GLN A 39 2.31 16.53 -1.65
N LEU A 40 2.78 15.44 -2.28
CA LEU A 40 4.19 15.20 -2.58
C LEU A 40 4.68 15.89 -3.84
N ALA A 41 3.84 15.98 -4.88
CA ALA A 41 4.18 16.58 -6.17
C ALA A 41 4.88 17.95 -6.07
N PRO A 42 4.39 18.95 -5.30
CA PRO A 42 5.08 20.24 -5.21
C PRO A 42 6.47 20.18 -4.55
N GLN A 43 6.74 19.15 -3.74
CA GLN A 43 8.04 18.96 -3.07
C GLN A 43 9.06 18.21 -3.95
N CYS A 44 8.57 17.38 -4.86
CA CYS A 44 9.40 16.44 -5.62
C CYS A 44 9.39 16.67 -7.14
N ASN A 45 8.73 17.75 -7.61
CA ASN A 45 8.50 18.04 -9.05
C ASN A 45 9.77 18.17 -9.91
N CYS A 46 10.93 18.38 -9.30
CA CYS A 46 12.21 18.50 -10.02
C CYS A 46 13.03 17.20 -10.07
N ILE A 47 12.58 16.14 -9.38
CA ILE A 47 13.34 14.89 -9.22
C ILE A 47 12.54 13.68 -9.74
N ILE A 48 11.21 13.69 -9.57
CA ILE A 48 10.34 12.58 -9.93
C ILE A 48 9.15 13.12 -10.72
N ASP A 49 8.82 12.45 -11.83
CA ASP A 49 7.63 12.76 -12.59
C ASP A 49 6.36 12.35 -11.84
N ARG A 50 5.29 13.13 -12.02
CA ARG A 50 4.02 12.87 -11.34
C ARG A 50 3.49 11.45 -11.60
N GLN A 51 3.66 10.94 -12.83
CA GLN A 51 3.24 9.59 -13.19
C GLN A 51 3.98 8.52 -12.38
N ASP A 52 5.28 8.71 -12.14
CA ASP A 52 6.11 7.78 -11.37
C ASP A 52 5.73 7.81 -9.88
N MET A 53 5.34 8.97 -9.36
CA MET A 53 4.76 9.07 -8.01
C MET A 53 3.45 8.31 -7.90
N GLU A 54 2.57 8.43 -8.90
CA GLU A 54 1.29 7.71 -8.92
C GLU A 54 1.50 6.20 -8.98
N GLN A 55 2.41 5.71 -9.82
CA GLN A 55 2.75 4.29 -9.89
C GLN A 55 3.38 3.78 -8.60
N THR A 56 4.33 4.52 -8.02
CA THR A 56 4.97 4.16 -6.75
C THR A 56 3.95 4.12 -5.61
N ALA A 57 3.05 5.11 -5.54
CA ALA A 57 2.01 5.17 -4.52
C ALA A 57 0.95 4.06 -4.71
N LEU A 58 0.59 3.70 -5.94
CA LEU A 58 -0.27 2.55 -6.23
C LEU A 58 0.34 1.23 -5.77
N MET A 59 1.63 1.03 -6.03
CA MET A 59 2.36 -0.15 -5.56
C MET A 59 2.44 -0.21 -4.03
N GLY A 60 2.64 0.95 -3.38
CA GLY A 60 2.58 1.08 -1.93
C GLY A 60 1.20 0.68 -1.36
N LEU A 61 0.13 1.18 -1.97
CA LEU A 61 -1.24 0.84 -1.58
C LEU A 61 -1.53 -0.66 -1.75
N LEU A 62 -1.11 -1.27 -2.87
CA LEU A 62 -1.27 -2.71 -3.08
C LEU A 62 -0.54 -3.53 -2.02
N ASN A 63 0.70 -3.13 -1.67
CA ASN A 63 1.45 -3.80 -0.61
C ASN A 63 0.77 -3.63 0.76
N ALA A 64 0.23 -2.44 1.05
CA ALA A 64 -0.54 -2.18 2.27
C ALA A 64 -1.78 -3.07 2.35
N ILE A 65 -2.55 -3.21 1.26
CA ILE A 65 -3.72 -4.11 1.18
C ILE A 65 -3.30 -5.56 1.47
N ARG A 66 -2.20 -6.02 0.85
CA ARG A 66 -1.70 -7.39 1.04
C ARG A 66 -1.23 -7.68 2.47
N ARG A 67 -0.67 -6.68 3.14
CA ARG A 67 -0.20 -6.80 4.53
C ARG A 67 -1.36 -6.71 5.53
N TYR A 68 -2.32 -5.82 5.27
CA TYR A 68 -3.44 -5.56 6.17
C TYR A 68 -4.54 -6.63 6.06
N GLY A 69 -4.73 -7.22 4.88
CA GLY A 69 -5.82 -8.15 4.62
C GLY A 69 -7.11 -7.41 4.27
N LEU A 70 -8.17 -7.58 5.06
CA LEU A 70 -9.45 -6.89 4.80
C LEU A 70 -9.35 -5.41 5.24
N PRO A 71 -9.45 -4.44 4.32
CA PRO A 71 -9.43 -3.04 4.70
C PRO A 71 -10.72 -2.67 5.43
N ASP A 72 -10.57 -2.08 6.61
CA ASP A 72 -11.63 -1.58 7.48
C ASP A 72 -11.57 -0.03 7.58
N GLU A 73 -12.31 0.56 8.52
CA GLU A 73 -12.32 2.01 8.73
C GLU A 73 -10.93 2.58 9.12
N GLY A 74 -10.05 1.76 9.71
CA GLY A 74 -8.69 2.15 10.10
C GLY A 74 -7.68 2.10 8.96
N PHE A 75 -7.96 1.33 7.90
CA PHE A 75 -7.03 1.09 6.80
C PHE A 75 -6.55 2.38 6.11
N ALA A 76 -7.43 3.37 5.95
CA ALA A 76 -7.07 4.65 5.34
C ALA A 76 -6.01 5.42 6.15
N GLY A 77 -5.94 5.22 7.47
CA GLY A 77 -4.88 5.80 8.31
C GLY A 77 -3.56 5.03 8.22
N TYR A 78 -3.63 3.71 8.05
CA TYR A 78 -2.45 2.85 7.88
C TYR A 78 -1.75 3.06 6.53
N ALA A 79 -2.51 3.31 5.47
CA ALA A 79 -2.01 3.41 4.09
C ALA A 79 -1.62 4.83 3.62
N ASN A 80 -1.62 5.83 4.51
CA ASN A 80 -1.48 7.25 4.19
C ASN A 80 -0.14 7.84 4.65
#